data_AF-A0A8C3MDW3-F1
#
_entry.id   AF-A0A8C3MDW3-F1
#
_cell.length_a   1.000
_cell.length_b   1.000
_cell.length_c   1.000
_cell.angle_alpha   90.00
_cell.angle_beta   90.00
_cell.angle_gamma   90.00
#
_symmetry.space_group_name_H-M   'P 1'
#
loop_
_entity.id
_entity.type
_entity.pdbx_description
1 polymer ?
#
loop_
_entity_poly.entity_id
_entity_poly.type
_entity_poly.pdbx_seq_one_letter_code
_entity_poly.pdbx_strand_id
1 'polypeptide(L)'
;SYLLTEHQPFALRNFVHLLTLVPDFFFNIILAISLQIRLSALQFLRTLIMPLKYIFGIQIVVKGKENLRTKKPFVLVLNHQTSLDILVMMEILPRRCVPIAKKEILYMGTFGLACWLAGVIFIDRKRREESIGTLTEVAHSLHKDNLRVLIFPEGTRNHGGSMLPFKRGAFQLAVKAQVPIIPVVLSSYDNFYNQKEKKFTPGKMTIQILPEVETLGLGPDDVPKLTEQVRDSMLSAYQGISGMTNGASHYWTPGRAGPFL
;
A
#
# COMPACT_ATOMS: atom_id res chain seq x y z
N SER A 1 35.77 0.61 36.66
CA SER A 1 34.39 0.07 36.58
C SER A 1 33.70 0.65 35.34
N TYR A 2 34.06 0.12 34.16
CA TYR A 2 33.61 0.63 32.85
C TYR A 2 33.27 -0.57 31.96
N LEU A 3 32.32 -1.44 32.35
CA LEU A 3 31.97 -2.63 31.56
C LEU A 3 30.54 -3.13 31.82
N LEU A 4 29.49 -2.29 31.77
CA LEU A 4 28.09 -2.79 31.81
C LEU A 4 27.10 -1.90 31.02
N THR A 5 27.42 -1.48 29.79
CA THR A 5 26.44 -0.83 28.89
C THR A 5 26.54 -1.31 27.45
N GLU A 6 26.75 -2.60 27.22
CA GLU A 6 26.52 -3.21 25.91
C GLU A 6 25.67 -4.47 26.05
N HIS A 7 24.66 -4.58 25.17
CA HIS A 7 23.69 -5.68 25.05
C HIS A 7 22.43 -5.64 25.93
N GLN A 8 21.68 -4.53 25.86
CA GLN A 8 20.22 -4.68 25.85
C GLN A 8 19.82 -5.27 24.49
N PRO A 9 19.12 -6.41 24.41
CA PRO A 9 18.72 -6.96 23.12
C PRO A 9 17.83 -5.93 22.42
N PHE A 10 18.07 -5.72 21.12
CA PHE A 10 17.28 -4.81 20.25
C PHE A 10 15.75 -4.95 20.49
N ALA A 11 15.30 -6.15 20.81
CA ALA A 11 13.93 -6.47 21.19
C ALA A 11 13.41 -5.75 22.46
N LEU A 12 14.22 -5.62 23.53
CA LEU A 12 13.78 -5.09 24.82
C LEU A 12 13.64 -3.57 24.81
N ARG A 13 14.54 -2.86 24.11
CA ARG A 13 14.42 -1.43 23.86
C ARG A 13 13.22 -1.10 22.97
N ASN A 14 12.95 -1.91 21.95
CA ASN A 14 11.79 -1.73 21.08
C ASN A 14 10.46 -2.07 21.77
N PHE A 15 10.47 -3.01 22.73
CA PHE A 15 9.27 -3.41 23.48
C PHE A 15 8.78 -2.30 24.41
N VAL A 16 9.68 -1.64 25.15
CA VAL A 16 9.32 -0.52 26.03
C VAL A 16 8.79 0.67 25.24
N HIS A 17 9.39 1.00 24.09
CA HIS A 17 8.88 2.06 23.21
C HIS A 17 7.54 1.71 22.55
N LEU A 18 7.32 0.44 22.16
CA LEU A 18 6.04 0.01 21.59
C LEU A 18 4.90 0.09 22.62
N LEU A 19 5.19 -0.18 23.90
CA LEU A 19 4.22 -0.12 24.99
C LEU A 19 3.79 1.31 25.33
N THR A 20 4.65 2.31 25.13
CA THR A 20 4.31 3.73 25.33
C THR A 20 3.60 4.33 24.11
N LEU A 21 3.92 3.86 22.90
CA LEU A 21 3.33 4.37 21.65
C LEU A 21 1.85 4.02 21.49
N VAL A 22 1.39 2.90 22.05
CA VAL A 22 0.00 2.43 21.89
C VAL A 22 -0.99 3.31 22.67
N PRO A 23 -0.79 3.64 23.95
CA PRO A 23 -1.62 4.61 24.67
C PRO A 23 -1.55 6.03 24.07
N ASP A 24 -0.35 6.48 23.69
CA ASP A 24 -0.18 7.78 23.01
C ASP A 24 -0.92 7.83 21.68
N PHE A 25 -0.95 6.74 20.92
CA PHE A 25 -1.71 6.64 19.68
C PHE A 25 -3.21 6.86 19.92
N PHE A 26 -3.79 6.27 20.97
CA PHE A 26 -5.22 6.48 21.30
C PHE A 26 -5.51 7.87 21.83
N PHE A 27 -4.66 8.38 22.72
CA PHE A 27 -4.80 9.74 23.26
C PHE A 27 -4.75 10.80 22.14
N ASN A 28 -3.82 10.63 21.20
CA ASN A 28 -3.66 11.54 20.07
C ASN A 28 -4.76 11.41 19.01
N ILE A 29 -5.35 10.22 18.81
CA ILE A 29 -6.55 10.05 17.96
C ILE A 29 -7.74 10.79 18.56
N ILE A 30 -7.96 10.65 19.87
CA ILE A 30 -9.05 11.34 20.58
C ILE A 30 -8.84 12.86 20.51
N LEU A 31 -7.60 13.33 20.66
CA LEU A 31 -7.24 14.75 20.52
C LEU A 31 -7.39 15.27 19.09
N ALA A 32 -7.06 14.48 18.07
CA ALA A 32 -7.20 14.88 16.66
C ALA A 32 -8.67 14.98 16.23
N ILE A 33 -9.53 14.10 16.76
CA ILE A 33 -10.99 14.16 16.57
C ILE A 33 -11.57 15.40 17.28
N SER A 34 -11.09 15.70 18.50
CA SER A 34 -11.63 16.80 19.31
C SER A 34 -11.20 18.19 18.83
N LEU A 35 -10.05 18.32 18.16
CA LEU A 35 -9.51 19.61 17.71
C LEU A 35 -9.97 20.05 16.31
N GLN A 36 -10.84 19.32 15.60
CA GLN A 36 -11.36 19.67 14.26
C GLN A 36 -10.25 20.15 13.28
N ILE A 37 -9.05 19.57 13.39
CA ILE A 37 -7.88 20.08 12.67
C ILE A 37 -8.10 19.81 11.18
N ARG A 38 -8.03 20.88 10.37
CA ARG A 38 -8.14 20.93 8.90
C ARG A 38 -7.13 20.06 8.12
N LEU A 39 -6.38 19.17 8.79
CA LEU A 39 -5.45 18.20 8.20
C LEU A 39 -6.19 16.87 8.04
N SER A 40 -6.20 16.30 6.82
CA SER A 40 -6.80 14.98 6.58
C SER A 40 -6.15 13.96 7.54
N ALA A 41 -6.92 13.19 8.30
CA ALA A 41 -6.44 12.25 9.33
C ALA A 41 -5.32 11.29 8.86
N LEU A 42 -5.23 10.98 7.56
CA LEU A 42 -4.10 10.25 6.96
C LEU A 42 -2.76 11.00 7.01
N GLN A 43 -2.76 12.33 6.91
CA GLN A 43 -1.54 13.15 7.10
C GLN A 43 -1.06 13.09 8.55
N PHE A 44 -1.99 13.02 9.50
CA PHE A 44 -1.65 12.82 10.90
C PHE A 44 -1.08 11.41 11.13
N LEU A 45 -1.73 10.38 10.60
CA LEU A 45 -1.23 9.01 10.66
C LEU A 45 0.18 8.89 10.03
N ARG A 46 0.44 9.61 8.93
CA ARG A 46 1.78 9.73 8.34
C ARG A 46 2.78 10.28 9.36
N THR A 47 2.48 11.36 10.09
CA THR A 47 3.42 11.89 11.10
C THR A 47 3.73 10.91 12.23
N LEU A 48 2.80 10.03 12.60
CA LEU A 48 3.00 9.00 13.62
C LEU A 48 3.78 7.78 13.09
N ILE A 49 3.50 7.34 11.86
CA ILE A 49 4.07 6.13 11.27
C ILE A 49 5.47 6.36 10.72
N MET A 50 5.74 7.53 10.13
CA MET A 50 7.01 7.79 9.44
C MET A 50 8.27 7.67 10.32
N PRO A 51 8.29 8.07 11.61
CA PRO A 51 9.45 7.86 12.47
C PRO A 51 9.86 6.39 12.64
N LEU A 52 8.92 5.44 12.50
CA LEU A 52 9.20 4.01 12.62
C LEU A 52 10.27 3.55 11.62
N LYS A 53 10.39 4.18 10.44
CA LYS A 53 11.43 3.82 9.47
C LYS A 53 12.84 4.01 10.03
N TYR A 54 13.07 4.99 10.91
CA TYR A 54 14.38 5.19 11.55
C TYR A 54 14.63 4.17 12.65
N ILE A 55 13.60 3.80 13.42
CA ILE A 55 13.68 2.75 14.46
C ILE A 55 14.03 1.41 13.82
N PHE A 56 13.41 1.10 12.68
CA PHE A 56 13.66 -0.13 11.93
C PHE A 56 14.86 -0.04 10.98
N GLY A 57 15.52 1.11 10.84
CA GLY A 57 16.65 1.28 9.91
C GLY A 57 16.27 1.08 8.44
N ILE A 58 15.04 1.42 8.05
CA ILE A 58 14.55 1.35 6.67
C ILE A 58 14.85 2.65 5.93
N GLN A 59 15.76 2.59 4.96
CA GLN A 59 15.99 3.67 4.03
C GLN A 59 15.01 3.57 2.86
N ILE A 60 14.10 4.54 2.75
CA ILE A 60 13.16 4.63 1.64
C ILE A 60 13.72 5.55 0.55
N VAL A 61 13.84 5.05 -0.67
CA VAL A 61 14.26 5.82 -1.85
C VAL A 61 13.10 5.90 -2.84
N VAL A 62 12.67 7.12 -3.16
CA VAL A 62 11.55 7.37 -4.09
C VAL A 62 12.09 7.85 -5.44
N LYS A 63 11.76 7.14 -6.50
CA LYS A 63 12.01 7.52 -7.91
C LYS A 63 10.67 7.91 -8.57
N GLY A 64 10.70 8.86 -9.51
CA GLY A 64 9.50 9.27 -10.25
C GLY A 64 8.56 10.20 -9.48
N LYS A 65 9.04 10.91 -8.46
CA LYS A 65 8.21 11.75 -7.57
C LYS A 65 7.47 12.86 -8.32
N GLU A 66 8.03 13.31 -9.44
CA GLU A 66 7.44 14.26 -10.38
C GLU A 66 6.08 13.80 -10.93
N ASN A 67 5.87 12.50 -11.11
CA ASN A 67 4.61 11.94 -11.62
C ASN A 67 3.43 12.16 -10.65
N LEU A 68 3.69 12.40 -9.37
CA LEU A 68 2.66 12.74 -8.37
C LEU A 68 2.38 14.25 -8.23
N ARG A 69 3.03 15.11 -9.03
CA ARG A 69 2.84 16.58 -8.93
C ARG A 69 1.54 17.09 -9.54
N THR A 70 0.76 16.21 -10.19
CA THR A 70 -0.52 16.59 -10.80
C THR A 70 -1.56 17.02 -9.76
N LYS A 71 -2.24 18.14 -10.05
CA LYS A 71 -3.35 18.65 -9.24
C LYS A 71 -4.69 17.99 -9.57
N LYS A 72 -4.76 17.23 -10.67
CA LYS A 72 -5.96 16.52 -11.12
C LYS A 72 -6.24 15.28 -10.24
N PRO A 73 -7.49 14.79 -10.21
CA PRO A 73 -7.81 13.49 -9.61
C PRO A 73 -7.17 12.34 -10.41
N PHE A 74 -6.84 11.26 -9.72
CA PHE A 74 -6.26 10.05 -10.31
C PHE A 74 -6.47 8.84 -9.39
N VAL A 75 -6.31 7.64 -9.97
CA VAL A 75 -6.28 6.38 -9.24
C VAL A 75 -4.83 5.90 -9.11
N LEU A 76 -4.34 5.79 -7.88
CA LEU A 76 -3.02 5.24 -7.56
C LEU A 76 -3.14 3.72 -7.37
N VAL A 77 -2.32 2.95 -8.08
CA VAL A 77 -2.28 1.49 -7.93
C VAL A 77 -0.91 1.00 -7.47
N LEU A 78 -0.88 0.18 -6.42
CA LEU A 78 0.35 -0.33 -5.80
C LEU A 78 0.37 -1.86 -5.76
N ASN A 79 1.54 -2.47 -5.97
CA ASN A 79 1.71 -3.88 -5.61
C ASN A 79 1.65 -4.08 -4.08
N HIS A 80 1.14 -5.22 -3.63
CA HIS A 80 0.90 -5.52 -2.23
C HIS A 80 1.67 -6.75 -1.79
N GLN A 81 2.67 -6.59 -0.94
CA GLN A 81 3.56 -7.67 -0.49
C GLN A 81 3.35 -7.99 0.99
N THR A 82 3.37 -6.97 1.86
CA THR A 82 3.38 -7.19 3.30
C THR A 82 2.55 -6.14 4.05
N SER A 83 2.52 -6.21 5.39
CA SER A 83 1.98 -5.13 6.21
C SER A 83 2.89 -3.89 6.21
N LEU A 84 4.18 -4.02 5.89
CA LEU A 84 5.13 -2.90 5.84
C LEU A 84 4.82 -1.94 4.68
N ASP A 85 4.01 -2.36 3.71
CA ASP A 85 3.51 -1.53 2.63
C ASP A 85 2.79 -0.27 3.17
N ILE A 86 2.28 -0.30 4.42
CA ILE A 86 1.70 0.88 5.06
C ILE A 86 2.73 2.00 5.30
N LEU A 87 3.97 1.66 5.66
CA LEU A 87 5.06 2.63 5.86
C LEU A 87 5.37 3.33 4.54
N VAL A 88 5.46 2.52 3.48
CA VAL A 88 5.72 2.96 2.12
C VAL A 88 4.57 3.81 1.58
N MET A 89 3.34 3.38 1.80
CA MET A 89 2.13 4.13 1.45
C MET A 89 2.17 5.51 2.09
N MET A 90 2.45 5.61 3.39
CA MET A 90 2.52 6.90 4.10
C MET A 90 3.61 7.84 3.54
N GLU A 91 4.72 7.33 3.02
CA GLU A 91 5.79 8.14 2.41
C GLU A 91 5.32 8.82 1.12
N ILE A 92 4.56 8.13 0.28
CA ILE A 92 4.15 8.65 -1.04
C ILE A 92 2.74 9.23 -1.07
N LEU A 93 1.93 9.02 -0.02
CA LEU A 93 0.51 9.36 -0.04
C LEU A 93 0.30 10.85 -0.38
N PRO A 94 -0.35 11.16 -1.51
CA PRO A 94 -0.66 12.54 -1.88
C PRO A 94 -1.68 13.15 -0.92
N ARG A 95 -1.76 14.49 -0.89
CA ARG A 95 -2.85 15.19 -0.19
C ARG A 95 -4.20 14.81 -0.81
N ARG A 96 -5.23 14.69 0.03
CA ARG A 96 -6.59 14.30 -0.36
C ARG A 96 -6.64 12.95 -1.11
N CYS A 97 -5.78 12.01 -0.71
CA CYS A 97 -5.79 10.65 -1.22
C CYS A 97 -6.47 9.71 -0.21
N VAL A 98 -7.45 8.95 -0.68
CA VAL A 98 -8.24 8.03 0.15
C VAL A 98 -7.95 6.58 -0.26
N PRO A 99 -7.41 5.74 0.66
CA PRO A 99 -7.23 4.32 0.39
C PRO A 99 -8.55 3.57 0.32
N ILE A 100 -8.61 2.54 -0.53
CA ILE A 100 -9.68 1.55 -0.56
C ILE A 100 -9.17 0.24 0.05
N ALA A 101 -9.87 -0.23 1.08
CA ALA A 101 -9.54 -1.41 1.86
C ALA A 101 -10.64 -2.48 1.80
N LYS A 102 -10.30 -3.71 2.20
CA LYS A 102 -11.30 -4.79 2.38
C LYS A 102 -12.14 -4.51 3.63
N LYS A 103 -13.45 -4.80 3.59
CA LYS A 103 -14.38 -4.59 4.72
C LYS A 103 -13.93 -5.27 6.00
N GLU A 104 -13.25 -6.40 5.92
CA GLU A 104 -12.72 -7.11 7.09
C GLU A 104 -11.68 -6.30 7.87
N ILE A 105 -10.98 -5.33 7.25
CA ILE A 105 -10.03 -4.46 7.96
C ILE A 105 -10.72 -3.59 9.00
N LEU A 106 -11.98 -3.20 8.75
CA LEU A 106 -12.78 -2.42 9.70
C LEU A 106 -12.88 -3.10 11.07
N TYR A 107 -12.90 -4.44 11.09
CA TYR A 107 -13.04 -5.25 12.29
C TYR A 107 -11.71 -5.63 12.96
N MET A 108 -10.58 -5.12 12.48
CA MET A 108 -9.26 -5.35 13.09
C MET A 108 -9.03 -4.47 14.32
N GLY A 109 -10.03 -4.38 15.20
CA GLY A 109 -10.02 -3.60 16.43
C GLY A 109 -9.62 -2.14 16.20
N THR A 110 -8.57 -1.72 16.91
CA THR A 110 -8.10 -0.34 16.95
C THR A 110 -7.51 0.13 15.62
N PHE A 111 -6.87 -0.77 14.87
CA PHE A 111 -6.39 -0.47 13.52
C PHE A 111 -7.55 -0.20 12.56
N GLY A 112 -8.60 -1.02 12.63
CA GLY A 112 -9.81 -0.83 11.82
C GLY A 112 -10.51 0.50 12.13
N LEU A 113 -10.64 0.83 13.41
CA LEU A 113 -11.20 2.12 13.86
C LEU A 113 -10.35 3.30 13.37
N ALA A 114 -9.02 3.22 13.48
CA ALA A 114 -8.14 4.28 12.97
C ALA A 114 -8.27 4.46 11.46
N CYS A 115 -8.37 3.37 10.68
CA CYS A 115 -8.64 3.45 9.24
C CYS A 115 -9.98 4.11 8.94
N TRP A 116 -11.03 3.77 9.68
CA TRP A 116 -12.36 4.36 9.53
C TRP A 116 -12.37 5.86 9.83
N LEU A 117 -11.78 6.26 10.95
CA LEU A 117 -11.60 7.68 11.31
C LEU A 117 -10.73 8.43 10.29
N ALA A 118 -9.79 7.73 9.65
CA ALA A 118 -8.95 8.28 8.60
C ALA A 118 -9.67 8.45 7.25
N GLY A 119 -10.93 8.03 7.14
CA GLY A 119 -11.74 8.14 5.93
C GLY A 119 -11.45 7.05 4.90
N VAL A 120 -10.81 5.93 5.29
CA VAL A 120 -10.59 4.79 4.39
C VAL A 120 -11.92 4.22 3.91
N ILE A 121 -12.05 4.00 2.60
CA ILE A 121 -13.25 3.41 2.00
C ILE A 121 -13.14 1.89 2.10
N PHE A 122 -14.16 1.24 2.67
CA PHE A 122 -14.20 -0.20 2.84
C PHE A 122 -15.12 -0.85 1.82
N ILE A 123 -14.63 -1.88 1.13
CA ILE A 123 -15.39 -2.61 0.11
C ILE A 123 -15.58 -4.07 0.52
N ASP A 124 -16.82 -4.55 0.43
CA ASP A 124 -17.18 -5.96 0.59
C ASP A 124 -17.02 -6.73 -0.73
N ARG A 125 -15.86 -7.38 -0.89
CA ARG A 125 -15.54 -8.09 -2.13
C ARG A 125 -16.39 -9.34 -2.37
N LYS A 126 -17.14 -9.82 -1.36
CA LYS A 126 -18.10 -10.92 -1.51
C LYS A 126 -19.43 -10.43 -2.08
N ARG A 127 -19.76 -9.15 -1.85
CA ARG A 127 -20.99 -8.51 -2.35
C ARG A 127 -20.64 -7.60 -3.54
N ARG A 128 -20.66 -8.20 -4.73
CA ARG A 128 -20.24 -7.54 -5.97
C ARG A 128 -21.07 -6.30 -6.28
N GLU A 129 -22.39 -6.35 -6.12
CA GLU A 129 -23.29 -5.21 -6.39
C GLU A 129 -23.03 -4.04 -5.43
N GLU A 130 -22.92 -4.30 -4.12
CA GLU A 130 -22.57 -3.31 -3.10
C GLU A 130 -21.23 -2.64 -3.43
N SER A 131 -20.21 -3.44 -3.80
CA SER A 131 -18.90 -2.95 -4.23
C SER A 131 -18.98 -2.01 -5.45
N ILE A 132 -19.83 -2.35 -6.44
CA ILE A 132 -20.02 -1.54 -7.65
C ILE A 132 -20.70 -0.22 -7.30
N GLY A 133 -21.69 -0.24 -6.40
CA GLY A 133 -22.33 0.96 -5.87
C GLY A 133 -21.32 1.90 -5.21
N THR A 134 -20.50 1.38 -4.30
CA THR A 134 -19.45 2.17 -3.63
C THR A 134 -18.43 2.73 -4.64
N LEU A 135 -17.93 1.93 -5.57
CA LEU A 135 -16.99 2.44 -6.60
C LEU A 135 -17.63 3.51 -7.49
N THR A 136 -18.94 3.44 -7.73
CA THR A 136 -19.66 4.46 -8.48
C THR A 136 -19.74 5.78 -7.73
N GLU A 137 -20.01 5.74 -6.42
CA GLU A 137 -20.00 6.94 -5.58
C GLU A 137 -18.61 7.57 -5.54
N VAL A 138 -17.57 6.75 -5.36
CA VAL A 138 -16.17 7.19 -5.39
C VAL A 138 -15.81 7.84 -6.72
N ALA A 139 -16.31 7.32 -7.85
CA ALA A 139 -16.11 7.92 -9.17
C ALA A 139 -16.63 9.36 -9.25
N HIS A 140 -17.78 9.65 -8.64
CA HIS A 140 -18.34 11.00 -8.59
C HIS A 140 -17.51 11.92 -7.68
N SER A 141 -17.09 11.44 -6.51
CA SER A 141 -16.29 12.23 -5.56
C SER A 141 -14.88 12.54 -6.06
N LEU A 142 -14.29 11.72 -6.94
CA LEU A 142 -12.99 12.00 -7.57
C LEU A 142 -12.97 13.40 -8.20
N HIS A 143 -13.98 13.73 -9.01
CA HIS A 143 -14.06 15.04 -9.65
C HIS A 143 -14.62 16.11 -8.73
N LYS A 144 -15.74 15.83 -8.06
CA LYS A 144 -16.46 16.82 -7.23
C LYS A 144 -15.58 17.41 -6.13
N ASP A 145 -14.80 16.54 -5.48
CA ASP A 145 -14.04 16.90 -4.28
C ASP A 145 -12.51 16.98 -4.55
N ASN A 146 -12.11 16.80 -5.81
CA ASN A 146 -10.72 16.67 -6.27
C ASN A 146 -9.91 15.65 -5.43
N LEU A 147 -10.50 14.45 -5.29
CA LEU A 147 -9.91 13.36 -4.53
C LEU A 147 -8.98 12.52 -5.41
N ARG A 148 -8.07 11.82 -4.73
CA ARG A 148 -7.26 10.75 -5.30
C ARG A 148 -7.62 9.48 -4.57
N VAL A 149 -7.54 8.35 -5.25
CA VAL A 149 -7.87 7.06 -4.64
C VAL A 149 -6.68 6.14 -4.71
N LEU A 150 -6.39 5.40 -3.65
CA LEU A 150 -5.29 4.43 -3.61
C LEU A 150 -5.85 3.02 -3.48
N ILE A 151 -5.42 2.12 -4.37
CA ILE A 151 -5.90 0.74 -4.41
C ILE A 151 -4.72 -0.22 -4.59
N PHE A 152 -4.75 -1.34 -3.89
CA PHE A 152 -3.88 -2.49 -4.15
C PHE A 152 -4.63 -3.49 -5.05
N PRO A 153 -4.42 -3.49 -6.38
CA PRO A 153 -5.24 -4.25 -7.31
C PRO A 153 -5.05 -5.77 -7.19
N GLU A 154 -3.95 -6.27 -6.61
CA GLU A 154 -3.78 -7.70 -6.30
C GLU A 154 -4.88 -8.23 -5.36
N GLY A 155 -5.40 -7.35 -4.49
CA GLY A 155 -6.45 -7.69 -3.53
C GLY A 155 -6.00 -8.61 -2.39
N THR A 156 -4.77 -9.08 -2.37
CA THR A 156 -4.18 -9.79 -1.24
C THR A 156 -2.70 -9.46 -1.16
N ARG A 157 -2.07 -9.79 -0.03
CA ARG A 157 -0.63 -9.68 0.14
C ARG A 157 0.06 -10.83 -0.59
N ASN A 158 1.14 -10.51 -1.26
CA ASN A 158 2.04 -11.43 -1.94
C ASN A 158 3.31 -11.60 -1.08
N HIS A 159 3.30 -12.59 -0.20
CA HIS A 159 4.29 -12.84 0.86
C HIS A 159 5.64 -13.38 0.34
N GLY A 160 6.21 -12.74 -0.67
CA GLY A 160 7.39 -13.18 -1.42
C GLY A 160 6.98 -13.87 -2.72
N GLY A 161 7.48 -13.37 -3.86
CA GLY A 161 7.13 -13.83 -5.20
C GLY A 161 7.10 -12.71 -6.25
N SER A 162 6.70 -13.03 -7.48
CA SER A 162 6.38 -12.04 -8.52
C SER A 162 4.97 -11.48 -8.33
N MET A 163 4.68 -10.31 -8.89
CA MET A 163 3.36 -9.65 -8.82
C MET A 163 2.17 -10.54 -9.20
N LEU A 164 1.11 -10.55 -8.38
CA LEU A 164 -0.11 -11.34 -8.64
C LEU A 164 -0.96 -10.74 -9.78
N PRO A 165 -1.91 -11.51 -10.35
CA PRO A 165 -2.92 -10.97 -11.26
C PRO A 165 -3.72 -9.83 -10.61
N PHE A 166 -4.01 -8.80 -11.40
CA PHE A 166 -4.74 -7.64 -10.92
C PHE A 166 -6.25 -7.81 -11.05
N LYS A 167 -6.97 -7.42 -9.99
CA LYS A 167 -8.41 -7.29 -10.02
C LYS A 167 -8.80 -6.01 -10.76
N ARG A 168 -9.90 -6.09 -11.53
CA ARG A 168 -10.35 -5.02 -12.43
C ARG A 168 -10.97 -3.80 -11.73
N GLY A 169 -11.30 -3.88 -10.45
CA GLY A 169 -12.07 -2.82 -9.77
C GLY A 169 -11.43 -1.43 -9.80
N ALA A 170 -10.10 -1.35 -9.65
CA ALA A 170 -9.37 -0.07 -9.74
C ALA A 170 -9.43 0.53 -11.14
N PHE A 171 -9.33 -0.32 -12.16
CA PHE A 171 -9.33 0.07 -13.56
C PHE A 171 -10.74 0.46 -14.03
N GLN A 172 -11.77 -0.26 -13.57
CA GLN A 172 -13.17 0.13 -13.78
C GLN A 172 -13.47 1.49 -13.16
N LEU A 173 -12.97 1.78 -11.95
CA LEU A 173 -13.11 3.08 -11.32
C LEU A 173 -12.46 4.18 -12.16
N ALA A 174 -11.21 3.97 -12.59
CA ALA A 174 -10.46 4.96 -13.36
C ALA A 174 -11.12 5.26 -14.72
N VAL A 175 -11.55 4.22 -15.44
CA VAL A 175 -12.29 4.33 -16.71
C VAL A 175 -13.65 5.00 -16.49
N LYS A 176 -14.42 4.58 -15.49
CA LYS A 176 -15.74 5.19 -15.22
C LYS A 176 -15.63 6.67 -14.85
N ALA A 177 -14.61 7.04 -14.08
CA ALA A 177 -14.35 8.41 -13.71
C ALA A 177 -13.58 9.20 -14.79
N GLN A 178 -13.08 8.55 -15.84
CA GLN A 178 -12.22 9.17 -16.86
C GLN A 178 -11.03 9.92 -16.22
N VAL A 179 -10.39 9.30 -15.23
CA VAL A 179 -9.19 9.82 -14.56
C VAL A 179 -8.00 8.88 -14.78
N PRO A 180 -6.77 9.43 -14.90
CA PRO A 180 -5.61 8.60 -15.17
C PRO A 180 -5.28 7.66 -14.01
N ILE A 181 -4.56 6.59 -14.33
CA ILE A 181 -3.99 5.66 -13.35
C ILE A 181 -2.52 6.01 -13.17
N ILE A 182 -2.06 6.14 -11.93
CA ILE A 182 -0.64 6.28 -11.61
C ILE A 182 -0.16 4.96 -10.98
N PRO A 183 0.64 4.15 -11.67
CA PRO A 183 1.20 2.94 -11.11
C PRO A 183 2.38 3.24 -10.19
N VAL A 184 2.45 2.58 -9.03
CA VAL A 184 3.56 2.69 -8.10
C VAL A 184 4.05 1.32 -7.70
N VAL A 185 5.34 1.12 -7.86
CA VAL A 185 6.00 -0.17 -7.65
C VAL A 185 6.90 -0.11 -6.43
N LEU A 186 6.68 -1.04 -5.51
CA LEU A 186 7.46 -1.27 -4.31
C LEU A 186 8.43 -2.42 -4.59
N SER A 187 9.72 -2.23 -4.35
CA SER A 187 10.72 -3.30 -4.51
C SER A 187 10.44 -4.47 -3.55
N SER A 188 11.05 -5.62 -3.82
CA SER A 188 11.03 -6.75 -2.88
C SER A 188 11.51 -6.32 -1.49
N TYR A 189 10.89 -6.92 -0.46
CA TYR A 189 11.29 -6.79 0.94
C TYR A 189 12.32 -7.86 1.36
N ASP A 190 12.63 -8.84 0.49
CA ASP A 190 13.42 -10.04 0.84
C ASP A 190 14.83 -9.74 1.35
N ASN A 191 15.39 -8.58 0.96
CA ASN A 191 16.72 -8.14 1.38
C ASN A 191 16.80 -7.74 2.86
N PHE A 192 15.69 -7.41 3.52
CA PHE A 192 15.70 -6.95 4.92
C PHE A 192 14.55 -7.46 5.78
N TYR A 193 13.56 -8.12 5.19
CA TYR A 193 12.46 -8.71 5.92
C TYR A 193 12.14 -10.11 5.39
N ASN A 194 12.35 -11.11 6.24
CA ASN A 194 11.94 -12.48 5.98
C ASN A 194 10.80 -12.84 6.94
N GLN A 195 9.58 -12.94 6.39
CA GLN A 195 8.39 -13.23 7.18
C GLN A 195 8.38 -14.66 7.74
N LYS A 196 8.92 -15.64 7.00
CA LYS A 196 8.95 -17.06 7.42
C LYS A 196 9.88 -17.23 8.63
N GLU A 197 11.05 -16.60 8.57
CA GLU A 197 12.05 -16.64 9.64
C GLU A 197 11.80 -15.60 10.74
N LYS A 198 10.77 -14.75 10.58
CA LYS A 198 10.48 -13.60 11.44
C LYS A 198 11.71 -12.71 11.67
N LYS A 199 12.58 -12.63 10.66
CA LYS A 199 13.83 -11.87 10.71
C LYS A 199 13.61 -10.51 10.07
N PHE A 200 14.02 -9.48 10.78
CA PHE A 200 13.97 -8.10 10.33
C PHE A 200 15.33 -7.45 10.57
N THR A 201 15.91 -6.88 9.51
CA THR A 201 17.19 -6.14 9.58
C THR A 201 17.01 -4.75 8.98
N PRO A 202 17.90 -3.79 9.27
CA PRO A 202 17.98 -2.55 8.51
C PRO A 202 18.15 -2.84 7.01
N GLY A 203 17.63 -1.96 6.17
CA GLY A 203 17.65 -2.20 4.74
C GLY A 203 17.10 -1.06 3.90
N LYS A 204 17.10 -1.27 2.58
CA LYS A 204 16.68 -0.27 1.60
C LYS A 204 15.42 -0.74 0.87
N MET A 205 14.42 0.13 0.85
CA MET A 205 13.18 -0.02 0.09
C MET A 205 13.15 1.02 -1.03
N THR A 206 13.03 0.55 -2.28
CA THR A 206 12.91 1.45 -3.43
C THR A 206 11.45 1.51 -3.87
N ILE A 207 10.95 2.73 -4.05
CA ILE A 207 9.64 3.02 -4.59
C ILE A 207 9.83 3.66 -5.95
N GLN A 208 9.20 3.11 -6.98
CA GLN A 208 9.21 3.69 -8.32
C GLN A 208 7.79 4.08 -8.73
N ILE A 209 7.57 5.37 -8.93
CA ILE A 209 6.31 5.90 -9.42
C ILE A 209 6.42 6.00 -10.94
N LEU A 210 5.58 5.27 -11.67
CA LEU A 210 5.58 5.25 -13.12
C LEU A 210 4.78 6.44 -13.70
N PRO A 211 4.99 6.79 -14.98
CA PRO A 211 4.15 7.75 -15.67
C PRO A 211 2.67 7.37 -15.61
N GLU A 212 1.80 8.37 -15.69
CA GLU A 212 0.37 8.15 -15.69
C GLU A 212 -0.10 7.43 -16.96
N VAL A 213 -1.08 6.55 -16.81
CA VAL A 213 -1.75 5.85 -17.91
C VAL A 213 -3.11 6.50 -18.11
N GLU A 214 -3.29 7.12 -19.27
CA GLU A 214 -4.53 7.81 -19.62
C GLU A 214 -5.70 6.82 -19.77
N THR A 215 -6.87 7.25 -19.30
CA THR A 215 -8.14 6.50 -19.43
C THR A 215 -9.21 7.27 -20.19
N LEU A 216 -8.89 8.49 -20.62
CA LEU A 216 -9.82 9.34 -21.35
C LEU A 216 -10.21 8.68 -22.68
N GLY A 217 -11.51 8.56 -22.93
CA GLY A 217 -12.06 7.90 -24.11
C GLY A 217 -12.12 6.37 -24.01
N LEU A 218 -11.56 5.75 -22.97
CA LEU A 218 -11.70 4.31 -22.76
C LEU A 218 -13.10 3.95 -22.23
N GLY A 219 -13.58 2.78 -22.63
CA GLY A 219 -14.84 2.21 -22.19
C GLY A 219 -14.67 0.94 -21.34
N PRO A 220 -15.79 0.33 -20.88
CA PRO A 220 -15.76 -0.90 -20.09
C PRO A 220 -15.02 -2.07 -20.76
N ASP A 221 -15.05 -2.14 -22.10
CA ASP A 221 -14.43 -3.20 -22.88
C ASP A 221 -12.89 -3.09 -22.94
N ASP A 222 -12.34 -1.90 -22.67
CA ASP A 222 -10.89 -1.67 -22.62
C ASP A 222 -10.28 -2.09 -21.28
N VAL A 223 -11.10 -2.22 -20.23
CA VAL A 223 -10.65 -2.50 -18.86
C VAL A 223 -9.75 -3.74 -18.75
N PRO A 224 -10.06 -4.90 -19.39
CA PRO A 224 -9.18 -6.06 -19.33
C PRO A 224 -7.78 -5.76 -19.88
N LYS A 225 -7.70 -5.11 -21.04
CA LYS A 225 -6.43 -4.76 -21.70
C LYS A 225 -5.64 -3.74 -20.86
N LEU A 226 -6.31 -2.71 -20.37
CA LEU A 226 -5.72 -1.70 -19.47
C LEU A 226 -5.16 -2.34 -18.20
N THR A 227 -5.89 -3.30 -17.62
CA THR A 227 -5.47 -4.01 -16.40
C THR A 227 -4.15 -4.74 -16.62
N GLU A 228 -4.05 -5.53 -17.68
CA GLU A 228 -2.81 -6.28 -17.99
C GLU A 228 -1.67 -5.36 -18.40
N GLN A 229 -1.93 -4.33 -19.22
CA GLN A 229 -0.91 -3.34 -19.59
C GLN A 229 -0.27 -2.67 -18.36
N VAL A 230 -1.09 -2.24 -17.40
CA VAL A 230 -0.59 -1.63 -16.17
C VAL A 230 0.18 -2.66 -15.33
N ARG A 231 -0.36 -3.88 -15.18
CA ARG A 231 0.32 -4.96 -14.45
C ARG A 231 1.70 -5.28 -15.04
N ASP A 232 1.80 -5.41 -16.36
CA ASP A 232 3.05 -5.75 -17.05
C ASP A 232 4.09 -4.63 -16.92
N SER A 233 3.66 -3.37 -17.01
CA SER A 233 4.55 -2.21 -16.77
C SER A 233 5.08 -2.20 -15.32
N MET A 234 4.21 -2.50 -14.35
CA MET A 234 4.56 -2.57 -12.94
C MET A 234 5.48 -3.75 -12.64
N LEU A 235 5.24 -4.92 -13.25
CA LEU A 235 6.06 -6.11 -13.10
C LEU A 235 7.47 -5.89 -13.67
N SER A 236 7.57 -5.25 -14.84
CA SER A 236 8.85 -4.91 -15.46
C SER A 236 9.67 -3.98 -14.57
N ALA A 237 9.05 -2.93 -14.03
CA ALA A 237 9.68 -2.05 -13.06
C ALA A 237 10.05 -2.78 -11.76
N TYR A 238 9.19 -3.67 -11.27
CA TYR A 238 9.43 -4.45 -10.05
C TYR A 238 10.69 -5.31 -10.17
N GLN A 239 10.86 -6.00 -11.30
CA GLN A 239 12.05 -6.80 -11.58
C GLN A 239 13.31 -5.92 -11.60
N GLY A 240 13.24 -4.75 -12.25
CA GLY A 240 14.36 -3.81 -12.31
C GLY A 240 14.77 -3.25 -10.96
N ILE A 241 13.82 -2.85 -10.09
CA ILE A 241 14.15 -2.24 -8.79
C ILE A 241 14.41 -3.25 -7.67
N SER A 242 13.98 -4.50 -7.84
CA SER A 242 14.20 -5.59 -6.88
C SER A 242 15.49 -6.37 -7.17
N GLY A 243 16.29 -5.94 -8.16
CA GLY A 243 17.53 -6.62 -8.54
C GLY A 243 17.32 -7.96 -9.24
N MET A 244 16.13 -8.21 -9.80
CA MET A 244 15.77 -9.44 -10.51
C MET A 244 15.99 -9.27 -12.03
N THR A 245 17.14 -8.74 -12.43
CA THR A 245 17.53 -8.64 -13.85
C THR A 245 18.26 -9.93 -14.26
N ASN A 246 17.63 -10.74 -15.12
CA ASN A 246 18.19 -11.84 -15.91
C ASN A 246 19.37 -12.61 -15.29
N GLY A 247 19.06 -13.63 -14.48
CA GLY A 247 20.09 -14.59 -14.06
C GLY A 247 19.75 -15.44 -12.84
N ALA A 248 18.62 -16.15 -12.85
CA ALA A 248 18.40 -17.42 -12.13
C ALA A 248 16.90 -17.72 -12.17
N SER A 249 16.52 -18.59 -13.10
CA SER A 249 15.22 -19.22 -13.15
C SER A 249 15.01 -20.13 -11.95
N HIS A 250 14.55 -19.59 -10.82
CA HIS A 250 13.77 -20.39 -9.87
C HIS A 250 12.31 -20.38 -10.33
N TYR A 251 12.05 -21.14 -11.41
CA TYR A 251 10.69 -21.50 -11.77
C TYR A 251 10.11 -22.34 -10.63
N TRP A 252 8.97 -21.89 -10.13
CA TRP A 252 8.07 -22.71 -9.33
C TRP A 252 7.59 -23.89 -10.19
N THR A 253 8.03 -25.10 -9.88
CA THR A 253 7.41 -26.33 -10.40
C THR A 253 6.17 -26.63 -9.55
N PRO A 254 4.97 -26.77 -10.15
CA PRO A 254 3.83 -27.29 -9.42
C PRO A 254 4.15 -28.70 -8.94
N GLY A 255 4.09 -28.92 -7.63
CA GLY A 255 4.26 -30.24 -7.04
C GLY A 255 3.26 -31.21 -7.64
N ARG A 256 3.76 -32.34 -8.14
CA ARG A 256 2.94 -33.49 -8.52
C ARG A 256 2.02 -33.84 -7.37
N ALA A 257 0.72 -33.86 -7.63
CA ALA A 257 -0.22 -34.61 -6.81
C ALA A 257 0.25 -36.06 -6.78
N GLY A 258 0.69 -36.53 -5.61
CA GLY A 258 0.85 -37.96 -5.36
C GLY A 258 -0.53 -38.62 -5.36
N PRO A 259 -0.66 -39.85 -5.89
CA PRO A 259 -1.95 -40.51 -5.97
C PRO A 259 -2.46 -40.84 -4.57
N PHE A 260 -3.76 -40.65 -4.39
CA PHE A 260 -4.53 -41.16 -3.26
C PHE A 260 -4.36 -42.68 -3.15
N LEU A 261 -3.82 -43.15 -2.02
CA LEU A 261 -4.13 -44.42 -1.36
C LEU A 261 -4.02 -44.21 0.15
#